data_AF-A0A202DSF1-F1
#
_entry.id   AF-A0A202DSF1-F1
#
_cell.length_a   1.000
_cell.length_b   1.000
_cell.length_c   1.000
_cell.angle_alpha   90.00
_cell.angle_beta   90.00
_cell.angle_gamma   90.00
#
_symmetry.space_group_name_H-M   'P 1'
#
loop_
_entity.id
_entity.type
_entity.pdbx_description
1 polymer ?
#
loop_
_entity_poly.entity_id
_entity_poly.type
_entity_poly.pdbx_seq_one_letter_code
_entity_poly.pdbx_strand_id
1 'polypeptide(L)'
;MDAVAEVKSRLNIEDVVSEYVQLKRSGRNFKGLSPWTNERTPSFMVSPEKQIWHDFSSGKGGDMFSFVMEMEGLDFKATLEHLARKAGIDLEKLRPEQNRTQSSQKNRSIEALELAAKLYQKQLTVNK
;
A
#
# COMPACT_ATOMS: atom_id res chain seq x y z
N MET A 1 9.06 -14.96 7.83
CA MET A 1 7.67 -15.09 7.36
C MET A 1 7.49 -14.15 6.18
N ASP A 2 6.74 -14.57 5.17
CA ASP A 2 6.46 -13.74 4.00
C ASP A 2 5.46 -12.63 4.37
N ALA A 3 5.88 -11.37 4.28
CA ALA A 3 5.06 -10.21 4.64
C ALA A 3 3.73 -10.19 3.87
N VAL A 4 3.73 -10.69 2.63
CA VAL A 4 2.54 -10.75 1.78
C VAL A 4 1.50 -11.72 2.36
N ALA A 5 1.94 -12.89 2.83
CA ALA A 5 1.06 -13.88 3.43
C ALA A 5 0.43 -13.37 4.74
N GLU A 6 1.21 -12.66 5.56
CA GLU A 6 0.71 -12.09 6.81
C GLU A 6 -0.36 -11.02 6.57
N VAL A 7 -0.14 -10.13 5.59
CA VAL A 7 -1.13 -9.13 5.16
C VAL A 7 -2.40 -9.82 4.64
N LYS A 8 -2.26 -10.82 3.76
CA LYS A 8 -3.39 -11.58 3.21
C LYS A 8 -4.18 -12.34 4.29
N SER A 9 -3.56 -12.70 5.41
CA SER A 9 -4.24 -13.37 6.53
C SER A 9 -5.03 -12.44 7.44
N ARG A 10 -4.67 -11.15 7.49
CA ARG A 10 -5.27 -10.16 8.41
C ARG A 10 -6.33 -9.30 7.75
N LEU A 11 -6.21 -9.06 6.45
CA LEU A 11 -7.15 -8.24 5.70
C LEU A 11 -8.01 -9.11 4.80
N ASN A 12 -9.30 -8.80 4.76
CA ASN A 12 -10.17 -9.33 3.73
C ASN A 12 -10.25 -8.35 2.57
N ILE A 13 -10.34 -8.88 1.36
CA ILE A 13 -10.58 -8.09 0.16
C ILE A 13 -11.86 -7.26 0.25
N GLU A 14 -12.89 -7.75 0.93
CA GLU A 14 -14.15 -7.03 1.13
C GLU A 14 -13.92 -5.72 1.87
N ASP A 15 -13.21 -5.78 3.01
CA ASP A 15 -12.92 -4.61 3.85
C ASP A 15 -12.15 -3.57 3.03
N VAL A 16 -11.07 -4.00 2.36
CA VAL A 16 -10.21 -3.13 1.54
C VAL A 16 -11.02 -2.45 0.44
N VAL A 17 -11.84 -3.19 -0.29
CA VAL A 17 -12.58 -2.65 -1.44
C VAL A 17 -13.76 -1.80 -1.01
N SER A 18 -14.41 -2.13 0.11
CA SER A 18 -15.57 -1.40 0.65
C SER A 18 -15.25 0.04 1.03
N GLU A 19 -13.98 0.35 1.29
CA GLU A 19 -13.51 1.72 1.53
C GLU A 19 -13.54 2.60 0.27
N TYR A 20 -13.40 2.00 -0.90
CA TYR A 20 -13.35 2.72 -2.19
C TYR A 20 -14.68 2.67 -2.93
N VAL A 21 -15.38 1.53 -2.86
CA VAL A 21 -16.60 1.27 -3.64
C VAL A 21 -17.71 0.84 -2.70
N GLN A 22 -18.89 1.44 -2.87
CA GLN A 22 -20.06 1.01 -2.13
C GLN A 22 -20.54 -0.37 -2.62
N LEU A 23 -20.27 -1.39 -1.82
CA LEU A 23 -20.64 -2.76 -2.10
C LEU A 23 -22.03 -3.10 -1.56
N LYS A 24 -22.80 -3.86 -2.34
CA LYS A 24 -24.08 -4.47 -1.95
C LYS A 24 -23.95 -5.99 -1.99
N ARG A 25 -24.42 -6.65 -0.94
CA ARG A 25 -24.39 -8.12 -0.86
C ARG A 25 -25.27 -8.74 -1.94
N SER A 26 -24.74 -9.76 -2.62
CA SER A 26 -25.42 -10.51 -3.67
C SER A 26 -25.10 -12.00 -3.51
N GLY A 27 -25.83 -12.65 -2.61
CA GLY A 27 -25.59 -14.04 -2.23
C GLY A 27 -24.29 -14.20 -1.43
N ARG A 28 -23.35 -14.98 -1.97
CA ARG A 28 -22.01 -15.22 -1.38
C ARG A 28 -20.98 -14.16 -1.77
N ASN A 29 -21.27 -13.38 -2.81
CA ASN A 29 -20.39 -12.35 -3.33
C ASN A 29 -20.99 -10.96 -3.04
N PHE A 30 -20.19 -9.94 -3.30
CA PHE A 30 -20.59 -8.55 -3.24
C PHE A 30 -20.57 -7.95 -4.65
N LYS A 31 -21.47 -7.01 -4.91
CA LYS A 31 -21.54 -6.28 -6.17
C LYS A 31 -21.55 -4.78 -5.94
N GLY A 32 -20.89 -4.03 -6.81
CA GLY A 32 -20.82 -2.58 -6.79
C GLY A 32 -20.84 -2.00 -8.20
N LEU A 33 -20.88 -0.68 -8.29
CA LEU A 33 -20.62 0.03 -9.54
C LEU A 33 -19.11 -0.02 -9.83
N SER A 34 -18.73 -0.10 -11.10
CA SER A 34 -17.32 0.00 -11.49
C SER A 34 -16.73 1.35 -11.07
N PRO A 35 -15.53 1.38 -10.45
CA PRO A 35 -14.82 2.62 -10.18
C PRO A 35 -14.14 3.21 -11.43
N TRP A 36 -13.99 2.42 -12.50
CA TRP A 36 -13.33 2.86 -13.74
C TRP A 36 -14.31 3.30 -14.82
N THR A 37 -15.53 2.75 -14.82
CA THR A 37 -16.54 3.01 -15.85
C THR A 37 -17.78 3.62 -15.23
N ASN A 38 -18.28 4.72 -15.78
CA ASN A 38 -19.54 5.32 -15.34
C ASN A 38 -20.74 4.55 -15.92
N GLU A 39 -21.26 3.59 -15.17
CA GLU A 39 -22.35 2.71 -15.57
C GLU A 39 -23.56 2.82 -14.63
N ARG A 40 -24.75 2.45 -15.12
CA ARG A 40 -25.98 2.41 -14.31
C ARG A 40 -26.22 1.07 -13.62
N THR A 41 -25.64 0.00 -14.15
CA THR A 41 -25.83 -1.37 -13.65
C THR A 41 -24.54 -1.82 -12.98
N PRO A 42 -24.59 -2.41 -11.77
CA PRO A 42 -23.37 -2.85 -11.09
C PRO A 42 -22.69 -4.00 -11.84
N SER A 43 -21.49 -3.76 -12.36
CA SER A 43 -20.65 -4.77 -13.02
C SER A 43 -19.43 -5.20 -12.22
N PHE A 44 -19.14 -4.51 -11.11
CA PHE A 44 -18.02 -4.84 -10.23
C PHE A 44 -18.44 -5.91 -9.22
N MET A 45 -17.67 -7.01 -9.12
CA MET A 45 -17.96 -8.12 -8.22
C MET A 45 -16.75 -8.48 -7.35
N VAL A 46 -17.00 -8.72 -6.06
CA VAL A 46 -15.99 -9.15 -5.08
C VAL A 46 -16.41 -10.49 -4.49
N SER A 47 -15.47 -11.43 -4.42
CA SER A 47 -15.66 -12.73 -3.80
C SER A 47 -14.76 -12.86 -2.57
N PRO A 48 -15.28 -12.67 -1.35
CA PRO A 48 -14.48 -12.77 -0.12
C PRO A 48 -13.91 -14.17 0.10
N GLU A 49 -14.65 -15.21 -0.28
CA GLU A 49 -14.18 -16.61 -0.15
C GLU A 49 -12.94 -16.89 -1.00
N LYS A 50 -12.91 -16.35 -2.22
CA LYS A 50 -11.77 -16.50 -3.13
C LYS A 50 -10.72 -15.40 -2.96
N GLN A 51 -11.00 -14.37 -2.16
CA GLN A 51 -10.17 -13.17 -1.99
C GLN A 51 -9.80 -12.49 -3.33
N ILE A 52 -10.75 -12.48 -4.28
CA ILE A 52 -10.59 -11.86 -5.60
C ILE A 52 -11.71 -10.87 -5.93
N TRP A 53 -11.41 -9.95 -6.82
CA TRP A 53 -12.36 -9.04 -7.43
C TRP A 53 -12.30 -9.15 -8.95
N HIS A 54 -13.41 -8.81 -9.60
CA HIS A 54 -13.49 -8.74 -11.06
C HIS A 54 -14.52 -7.70 -11.46
N ASP A 55 -14.15 -6.84 -12.41
CA ASP A 55 -15.01 -5.86 -13.03
C ASP A 55 -15.38 -6.32 -14.44
N PHE A 56 -16.66 -6.62 -14.65
CA PHE A 56 -17.14 -7.09 -15.95
C PHE A 56 -17.23 -5.96 -17.01
N SER A 57 -17.25 -4.69 -16.61
CA SER A 57 -17.27 -3.58 -17.57
C SER A 57 -15.89 -3.29 -18.15
N SER A 58 -14.87 -3.15 -17.31
CA SER A 58 -13.48 -2.88 -17.74
C SER A 58 -12.69 -4.14 -18.09
N GLY A 59 -13.15 -5.33 -17.67
CA GLY A 59 -12.43 -6.59 -17.80
C GLY A 59 -11.25 -6.74 -16.84
N LYS A 60 -11.10 -5.82 -15.89
CA LYS A 60 -10.04 -5.88 -14.88
C LYS A 60 -10.42 -6.85 -13.75
N GLY A 61 -9.41 -7.46 -13.14
CA GLY A 61 -9.61 -8.32 -11.98
C GLY A 61 -8.29 -8.70 -11.35
N GLY A 62 -8.35 -9.21 -10.12
CA GLY A 62 -7.15 -9.59 -9.38
C GLY A 62 -7.43 -9.80 -7.90
N ASP A 63 -6.38 -9.63 -7.09
CA ASP A 63 -6.47 -9.67 -5.63
C ASP A 63 -6.54 -8.26 -5.02
N MET A 64 -6.55 -8.19 -3.69
CA MET A 64 -6.56 -6.91 -2.96
C MET A 64 -5.39 -5.99 -3.31
N PHE A 65 -4.22 -6.54 -3.67
CA PHE A 65 -3.06 -5.74 -4.05
C PHE A 65 -3.27 -5.13 -5.43
N SER A 66 -3.69 -5.95 -6.39
CA SER A 66 -4.04 -5.46 -7.73
C SER A 66 -5.10 -4.38 -7.67
N PHE A 67 -6.09 -4.50 -6.78
CA PHE A 67 -7.12 -3.47 -6.61
C PHE A 67 -6.52 -2.13 -6.16
N VAL A 68 -5.74 -2.12 -5.09
CA VAL A 68 -5.15 -0.88 -4.54
C VAL A 68 -4.13 -0.29 -5.52
N MET A 69 -3.35 -1.13 -6.20
CA MET A 69 -2.44 -0.66 -7.26
C MET A 69 -3.19 0.06 -8.37
N GLU A 70 -4.33 -0.47 -8.81
CA GLU A 70 -5.16 0.14 -9.86
C GLU A 70 -5.89 1.41 -9.40
N MET A 71 -6.28 1.49 -8.12
CA MET A 71 -6.99 2.65 -7.58
C MET A 71 -6.05 3.82 -7.25
N GLU A 72 -4.88 3.53 -6.67
CA GLU A 72 -3.93 4.55 -6.19
C GLU A 72 -2.77 4.77 -7.17
N GLY A 73 -2.62 3.94 -8.20
CA GLY A 73 -1.50 3.99 -9.14
C GLY A 73 -0.15 3.67 -8.48
N LEU A 74 -0.15 2.87 -7.41
CA LEU A 74 1.03 2.55 -6.62
C LEU A 74 1.77 1.32 -7.14
N ASP A 75 3.09 1.31 -6.98
CA ASP A 75 3.90 0.11 -7.17
C ASP A 75 3.59 -0.96 -6.11
N PHE A 76 3.92 -2.22 -6.41
CA PHE A 76 3.67 -3.35 -5.51
C PHE A 76 4.25 -3.14 -4.10
N LYS A 77 5.48 -2.61 -4.00
CA LYS A 77 6.12 -2.35 -2.71
C LYS A 77 5.38 -1.29 -1.90
N ALA A 78 4.99 -0.19 -2.54
CA ALA A 78 4.23 0.88 -1.91
C ALA A 78 2.84 0.40 -1.48
N THR A 79 2.20 -0.44 -2.29
CA THR A 79 0.92 -1.07 -1.97
C THR A 79 1.04 -2.03 -0.80
N LEU A 80 2.08 -2.85 -0.74
CA LEU A 80 2.36 -3.72 0.40
C LEU A 80 2.57 -2.90 1.67
N GLU A 81 3.31 -1.78 1.60
CA GLU A 81 3.49 -0.86 2.73
C GLU A 81 2.20 -0.16 3.16
N HIS A 82 1.32 0.15 2.21
CA HIS A 82 0.01 0.72 2.50
C HIS A 82 -0.91 -0.29 3.19
N LEU A 83 -1.06 -1.49 2.61
CA LEU A 83 -1.91 -2.55 3.17
C LEU A 83 -1.37 -3.08 4.49
N ALA A 84 -0.06 -3.20 4.67
CA ALA A 84 0.50 -3.63 5.95
C ALA A 84 0.23 -2.63 7.08
N ARG A 85 0.33 -1.33 6.80
CA ARG A 85 -0.05 -0.29 7.77
C ARG A 85 -1.52 -0.39 8.15
N LYS A 86 -2.42 -0.62 7.18
CA LYS A 86 -3.85 -0.89 7.43
C LYS A 86 -4.08 -2.15 8.27
N ALA A 87 -3.31 -3.20 8.02
CA ALA A 87 -3.36 -4.44 8.80
C ALA A 87 -2.73 -4.34 10.21
N GLY A 88 -2.20 -3.16 10.59
CA GLY A 88 -1.42 -2.98 11.82
C GLY A 88 -0.12 -3.80 11.84
N ILE A 89 0.39 -4.22 10.67
CA ILE A 89 1.64 -4.94 10.52
C ILE A 89 2.76 -3.92 10.37
N ASP A 90 3.65 -3.91 11.35
CA ASP A 90 4.86 -3.10 11.30
C ASP A 90 5.90 -3.77 10.39
N LEU A 91 5.93 -3.36 9.11
CA LEU A 91 6.88 -3.87 8.13
C LEU A 91 8.34 -3.57 8.48
N GLU A 92 8.62 -2.60 9.35
CA GLU A 92 10.00 -2.40 9.82
C GLU A 92 10.51 -3.63 10.58
N LYS A 93 9.62 -4.46 11.14
CA LYS A 93 9.95 -5.74 11.79
C LYS A 93 10.17 -6.91 10.84
N LEU A 94 9.74 -6.77 9.58
CA LEU A 94 9.94 -7.77 8.52
C LEU A 94 11.16 -7.49 7.65
N ARG A 95 11.81 -6.33 7.80
CA ARG A 95 13.08 -6.04 7.12
C ARG A 95 14.16 -6.99 7.68
N PRO A 96 14.88 -7.74 6.84
CA PRO A 96 16.02 -8.52 7.33
C PRO A 96 17.00 -7.59 8.04
N GLU A 97 17.56 -8.03 9.16
CA GLU A 97 18.43 -7.25 10.06
C GLU A 97 19.52 -6.46 9.29
N GLN A 98 20.05 -7.01 8.19
CA GLN A 98 21.00 -6.33 7.30
C GLN A 98 20.52 -4.99 6.73
N ASN A 99 19.23 -4.87 6.37
CA ASN A 99 18.67 -3.65 5.80
C ASN A 99 18.41 -2.57 6.86
N ARG A 100 18.10 -2.97 8.12
CA ARG A 100 17.97 -2.03 9.24
C ARG A 100 19.30 -1.36 9.57
N THR A 101 20.38 -2.14 9.59
CA THR A 101 21.73 -1.61 9.83
C THR A 101 22.14 -0.65 8.72
N GLN A 102 21.81 -0.98 7.46
CA GLN A 102 22.20 -0.15 6.32
C GLN A 102 21.40 1.16 6.23
N SER A 103 20.09 1.15 6.52
CA SER A 103 19.29 2.38 6.62
C SER A 103 19.70 3.25 7.81
N SER A 104 20.02 2.64 8.95
CA SER A 104 20.52 3.36 10.13
C SER A 104 21.88 4.02 9.88
N GLN A 105 22.82 3.32 9.23
CA GLN A 105 24.11 3.90 8.85
C GLN A 105 23.94 5.04 7.84
N LYS A 106 23.05 4.88 6.85
CA LYS A 106 22.79 5.93 5.85
C LYS A 106 22.20 7.19 6.49
N ASN A 107 21.27 7.04 7.43
CA ASN A 107 20.71 8.17 8.17
C ASN A 107 21.75 8.90 9.02
N ARG A 108 22.63 8.17 9.73
CA ARG A 108 23.75 8.76 10.48
C ARG A 108 24.71 9.55 9.59
N SER A 109 25.03 9.03 8.40
CA SER A 109 25.88 9.73 7.44
C SER A 109 25.23 11.02 6.92
N ILE A 110 23.91 11.00 6.68
CA ILE A 110 23.16 12.19 6.27
C ILE A 110 23.16 13.26 7.39
N GLU A 111 22.91 12.85 8.64
CA GLU A 111 22.98 13.76 9.79
C GLU A 111 24.37 14.40 9.96
N ALA A 112 25.44 13.61 9.82
CA ALA A 112 26.81 14.11 9.90
C ALA A 112 27.10 15.13 8.79
N LEU A 113 26.65 14.88 7.57
CA LEU A 113 26.79 15.80 6.45
C LEU A 113 26.00 17.10 6.66
N GLU A 114 24.77 17.01 7.17
CA GLU A 114 23.99 18.20 7.53
C GLU A 114 24.68 19.05 8.61
N LEU A 115 25.23 18.40 9.64
CA LEU A 115 25.91 19.09 10.73
C LEU A 115 27.16 19.81 10.21
N ALA A 116 27.94 19.13 9.36
CA ALA A 116 29.10 19.71 8.70
C ALA A 116 28.71 20.90 7.82
N ALA A 117 27.64 20.77 7.01
CA ALA A 117 27.13 21.85 6.17
C ALA A 117 26.72 23.08 6.99
N LYS A 118 25.98 22.89 8.10
CA LYS A 118 25.59 23.96 9.03
C LYS A 118 26.82 24.66 9.65
N LEU A 119 27.85 23.90 10.00
CA LEU A 119 29.08 24.43 10.58
C LEU A 119 29.86 25.29 9.57
N TYR A 120 30.04 24.79 8.35
CA TYR A 120 30.70 25.54 7.27
C TYR A 120 29.90 26.79 6.87
N GLN A 121 28.57 26.68 6.79
CA GLN A 121 27.69 27.83 6.53
C GLN A 121 27.90 28.92 7.59
N LYS A 122 27.94 28.55 8.88
CA LYS A 122 28.18 29.49 9.97
C LYS A 122 29.55 30.15 9.87
N GLN A 123 30.62 29.38 9.61
CA GLN A 123 31.97 29.93 9.47
C GLN A 123 32.10 30.89 8.28
N LEU A 124 31.47 30.58 7.15
CA LEU A 124 31.46 31.45 5.97
C LEU A 124 30.67 32.75 6.18
N THR A 125 29.68 32.74 7.06
CA THR A 125 28.86 33.93 7.36
C THR A 125 29.54 34.83 8.41
N VAL A 126 30.35 34.26 9.30
CA VAL A 126 31.07 34.99 10.36
C VAL A 126 32.38 35.63 9.86
N ASN A 127 33.01 35.08 8.82
CA ASN A 127 34.24 35.64 8.20
C ASN A 127 33.95 36.69 7.10
N LYS A 128 32.89 37.49 7.25
CA LYS A 128 32.62 38.64 6.38
C LYS A 128 33.04 39.94 7.01
#